data_AF-A0A381TDB2-F1
#
_entry.id   AF-A0A381TDB2-F1
#
_cell.length_a   1.000
_cell.length_b   1.000
_cell.length_c   1.000
_cell.angle_alpha   90.00
_cell.angle_beta   90.00
_cell.angle_gamma   90.00
#
_symmetry.space_group_name_H-M   'P 1'
#
loop_
_entity.id
_entity.type
_entity.pdbx_description
1 polymer ?
#
loop_
_entity_poly.entity_id
_entity_poly.type
_entity_poly.pdbx_seq_one_letter_code
_entity_poly.pdbx_strand_id
1 'polypeptide(L)'
;MSRWSDASILQKLDNPTSEAYEAKVQAPEITFIGADKQPDFATANITFYPDKSVIELKSLKQYFYQFRNTHISYERIINTIYDDLMNTYSPKRIRLVMNFNVRGGITSQLTIDSDWKVRGGKEEFNDWSKPE
;
A
#
# COMPACT_ATOMS: atom_id res chain seq x y z
N MET A 1 9.52 -1.46 19.79
CA MET A 1 9.95 -1.28 18.39
C MET A 1 9.42 0.06 17.94
N SER A 2 10.26 0.92 17.34
CA SER A 2 9.80 2.19 16.78
C SER A 2 8.80 1.88 15.66
N ARG A 3 7.56 2.36 15.80
CA ARG A 3 6.55 2.33 14.74
C ARG A 3 6.91 3.42 13.73
N TRP A 4 7.07 3.06 12.46
CA TRP A 4 7.38 4.00 11.36
C TRP A 4 6.16 4.80 10.89
N SER A 5 5.01 4.52 11.48
CA SER A 5 3.69 5.04 11.12
C SER A 5 2.74 4.95 12.33
N ASP A 6 1.72 5.80 12.31
CA ASP A 6 0.53 5.72 13.13
C ASP A 6 -0.63 5.14 12.30
N ALA A 7 -0.83 3.83 12.43
CA ALA A 7 -1.91 3.11 11.77
C ALA A 7 -3.30 3.48 12.33
N SER A 8 -3.41 4.12 13.50
CA SER A 8 -4.71 4.48 14.09
C SER A 8 -5.45 5.55 13.30
N ILE A 9 -4.75 6.24 12.40
CA ILE A 9 -5.33 7.18 11.44
C ILE A 9 -6.27 6.45 10.46
N LEU A 10 -5.97 5.19 10.11
CA LEU A 10 -6.74 4.42 9.14
C LEU A 10 -8.11 4.05 9.71
N GLN A 11 -9.15 4.36 8.94
CA GLN A 11 -10.53 3.98 9.22
C GLN A 11 -11.03 2.99 8.18
N LYS A 12 -12.00 2.18 8.58
CA LYS A 12 -12.66 1.19 7.73
C LYS A 12 -14.16 1.42 7.72
N LEU A 13 -14.78 1.17 6.58
CA LEU A 13 -16.23 1.13 6.42
C LEU A 13 -16.67 -0.33 6.27
N ASP A 14 -17.92 -0.62 6.61
CA ASP A 14 -18.49 -1.94 6.36
C ASP A 14 -18.56 -2.20 4.85
N ASN A 15 -18.21 -3.42 4.44
CA ASN A 15 -18.38 -3.83 3.05
C ASN A 15 -19.91 -3.94 2.75
N PRO A 16 -20.45 -3.19 1.78
CA PRO A 16 -21.89 -3.17 1.52
C PRO A 16 -22.44 -4.44 0.88
N THR A 17 -21.57 -5.37 0.45
CA THR A 17 -21.98 -6.59 -0.26
C THR A 17 -21.11 -7.79 0.10
N SER A 18 -21.68 -8.99 0.00
CA SER A 18 -20.94 -10.26 0.07
C SER A 18 -20.36 -10.71 -1.27
N GLU A 19 -20.79 -10.08 -2.37
CA GLU A 19 -20.35 -10.41 -3.71
C GLU A 19 -18.87 -10.07 -3.93
N ALA A 20 -18.20 -10.84 -4.78
CA ALA A 20 -16.80 -10.62 -5.09
C ALA A 20 -16.62 -9.41 -6.02
N TYR A 21 -15.73 -8.49 -5.64
CA TYR A 21 -15.27 -7.40 -6.49
C TYR A 21 -13.84 -7.00 -6.13
N GLU A 22 -13.17 -6.31 -7.05
CA GLU A 22 -11.88 -5.67 -6.79
C GLU A 22 -12.06 -4.15 -6.71
N ALA A 23 -11.30 -3.52 -5.81
CA ALA A 23 -11.14 -2.08 -5.77
C ALA A 23 -9.68 -1.73 -6.14
N LYS A 24 -9.51 -0.80 -7.08
CA LYS A 24 -8.21 -0.24 -7.46
C LYS A 24 -8.13 1.20 -6.97
N VAL A 25 -7.29 1.43 -5.98
CA VAL A 25 -7.08 2.74 -5.36
C VAL A 25 -5.70 3.25 -5.75
N GLN A 26 -5.63 4.48 -6.24
CA GLN A 26 -4.38 5.15 -6.57
C GLN A 26 -4.18 6.36 -5.65
N ALA A 27 -3.02 6.43 -5.01
CA ALA A 27 -2.58 7.55 -4.19
C ALA A 27 -1.27 8.12 -4.78
N PRO A 28 -1.35 9.17 -5.63
CA PRO A 28 -0.19 9.66 -6.37
C PRO A 28 0.71 10.64 -5.59
N GLU A 29 0.27 11.09 -4.41
CA GLU A 29 0.88 12.21 -3.68
C GLU A 29 1.59 11.77 -2.38
N ILE A 30 2.23 10.60 -2.38
CA ILE A 30 3.02 10.15 -1.23
C ILE A 30 4.38 10.85 -1.29
N THR A 31 4.78 11.45 -0.17
CA THR A 31 6.10 12.07 -0.02
C THR A 31 6.70 11.74 1.34
N PHE A 32 8.02 11.63 1.40
CA PHE A 32 8.79 11.29 2.60
C PHE A 32 10.24 11.76 2.45
N ILE A 33 11.04 11.67 3.51
CA ILE A 33 12.44 12.10 3.49
C ILE A 33 13.35 10.89 3.19
N GLY A 34 14.10 10.97 2.09
CA GLY A 34 15.07 9.96 1.67
C GLY A 34 16.46 10.12 2.31
N ALA A 35 17.42 9.33 1.83
CA ALA A 35 18.78 9.20 2.39
C ALA A 35 19.55 10.52 2.52
N ASP A 36 19.33 11.48 1.63
CA ASP A 36 20.05 12.78 1.60
C ASP A 36 19.25 13.93 2.25
N LYS A 37 18.27 13.63 3.10
CA LYS A 37 17.33 14.60 3.67
C LYS A 37 16.49 15.38 2.63
N GLN A 38 16.44 14.87 1.41
CA GLN A 38 15.62 15.43 0.34
C GLN A 38 14.23 14.76 0.32
N PRO A 39 13.17 15.49 -0.09
CA PRO A 39 11.85 14.91 -0.24
C PRO A 39 11.80 13.98 -1.45
N ASP A 40 11.52 12.72 -1.21
CA ASP A 40 11.17 11.73 -2.22
C ASP A 40 9.66 11.69 -2.45
N PHE A 41 9.26 11.17 -3.60
CA PHE A 41 7.87 11.08 -4.03
C PHE A 41 7.58 9.69 -4.57
N ALA A 42 6.38 9.20 -4.28
CA ALA A 42 5.91 7.93 -4.76
C ALA A 42 4.41 7.95 -5.07
N THR A 43 4.00 7.04 -5.95
CA THR A 43 2.59 6.69 -6.19
C THR A 43 2.35 5.29 -5.67
N ALA A 44 1.37 5.11 -4.77
CA ALA A 44 0.88 3.80 -4.38
C ALA A 44 -0.35 3.41 -5.22
N ASN A 45 -0.30 2.23 -5.83
CA ASN A 45 -1.44 1.56 -6.44
C ASN A 45 -1.80 0.36 -5.56
N ILE A 46 -3.04 0.34 -5.10
CA ILE A 46 -3.56 -0.67 -4.18
C ILE A 46 -4.68 -1.41 -4.90
N THR A 47 -4.47 -2.70 -5.18
CA THR A 47 -5.56 -3.61 -5.53
C THR A 47 -6.05 -4.26 -4.26
N PHE A 48 -7.35 -4.16 -3.99
CA PHE A 48 -7.96 -4.57 -2.73
C PHE A 48 -9.20 -5.42 -2.99
N TYR A 49 -9.21 -6.65 -2.46
CA TYR A 49 -10.36 -7.54 -2.46
C TYR A 49 -10.95 -7.57 -1.05
N PRO A 50 -12.09 -6.90 -0.82
CA PRO A 50 -12.64 -6.74 0.51
C PRO A 50 -13.13 -8.08 1.09
N ASP A 51 -13.06 -8.17 2.42
CA ASP A 51 -13.83 -9.14 3.21
C ASP A 51 -14.98 -8.41 3.90
N LYS A 52 -14.92 -8.20 5.22
CA LYS A 52 -15.96 -7.51 5.98
C LYS A 52 -15.90 -5.99 5.89
N SER A 53 -14.79 -5.43 5.43
CA SER A 53 -14.59 -3.98 5.39
C SER A 53 -13.89 -3.48 4.14
N VAL A 54 -14.15 -2.22 3.81
CA VAL A 54 -13.50 -1.47 2.72
C VAL A 54 -12.68 -0.30 3.28
N ILE A 55 -11.76 0.20 2.46
CA ILE A 55 -10.91 1.33 2.79
C ILE A 55 -11.72 2.63 2.80
N GLU A 56 -11.62 3.41 3.87
CA GLU A 56 -12.13 4.77 3.91
C GLU A 56 -11.09 5.74 3.32
N LEU A 57 -11.38 6.33 2.16
CA LEU A 57 -10.39 7.06 1.36
C LEU A 57 -9.85 8.33 2.03
N LYS A 58 -10.64 9.03 2.86
CA LYS A 58 -10.18 10.24 3.56
C LYS A 58 -9.10 9.88 4.58
N SER A 59 -9.30 8.83 5.36
CA SER A 59 -8.37 8.32 6.36
C SER A 59 -7.10 7.78 5.72
N LEU A 60 -7.23 7.07 4.58
CA LEU A 60 -6.08 6.61 3.80
C LEU A 60 -5.21 7.79 3.33
N LYS A 61 -5.83 8.88 2.85
CA LYS A 61 -5.10 10.10 2.48
C LYS A 61 -4.35 10.70 3.67
N GLN A 62 -5.01 10.83 4.83
CA GLN A 62 -4.38 11.36 6.04
C GLN A 62 -3.23 10.45 6.51
N TYR A 63 -3.42 9.14 6.43
CA TYR A 63 -2.38 8.16 6.73
C TYR A 63 -1.16 8.35 5.82
N PHE A 64 -1.33 8.60 4.52
CA PHE A 64 -0.17 8.88 3.65
C PHE A 64 0.50 10.21 3.93
N TYR A 65 -0.25 11.25 4.31
CA TYR A 65 0.32 12.56 4.64
C TYR A 65 1.30 12.54 5.82
N GLN A 66 1.18 11.58 6.73
CA GLN A 66 2.07 11.46 7.88
C GLN A 66 3.55 11.26 7.47
N PHE A 67 3.79 10.63 6.32
CA PHE A 67 5.14 10.25 5.90
C PHE A 67 5.98 11.45 5.45
N ARG A 68 5.36 12.61 5.18
CA ARG A 68 6.00 13.80 4.60
C ARG A 68 7.31 14.20 5.27
N ASN A 69 7.37 14.10 6.60
CA ASN A 69 8.54 14.49 7.39
C ASN A 69 9.26 13.27 8.00
N THR A 70 8.94 12.05 7.55
CA THR A 70 9.50 10.80 8.06
C THR A 70 10.70 10.39 7.22
N HIS A 71 11.84 10.15 7.87
CA HIS A 71 13.06 9.65 7.21
C HIS A 71 12.99 8.13 7.06
N ILE A 72 12.70 7.63 5.86
CA ILE A 72 12.35 6.23 5.61
C ILE A 72 12.83 5.77 4.22
N SER A 73 13.33 4.53 4.11
CA SER A 73 13.74 3.97 2.81
C SER A 73 12.53 3.46 2.02
N TYR A 74 12.72 3.22 0.72
CA TYR A 74 11.67 2.73 -0.18
C TYR A 74 11.17 1.34 0.24
N GLU A 75 12.09 0.46 0.63
CA GLU A 75 11.79 -0.90 1.11
C GLU A 75 11.08 -0.85 2.46
N ARG A 76 11.45 0.10 3.32
CA ARG A 76 10.79 0.24 4.62
C ARG A 76 9.37 0.77 4.45
N ILE A 77 9.17 1.84 3.67
CA ILE A 77 7.84 2.47 3.54
C ILE A 77 6.81 1.51 2.92
N ILE A 78 7.18 0.73 1.90
CA ILE A 78 6.24 -0.23 1.30
C ILE A 78 5.85 -1.34 2.29
N ASN A 79 6.79 -1.87 3.08
CA ASN A 79 6.47 -2.89 4.08
C ASN A 79 5.63 -2.30 5.22
N THR A 80 5.95 -1.10 5.69
CA THR A 80 5.15 -0.39 6.71
C THR A 80 3.72 -0.17 6.24
N ILE A 81 3.52 0.35 5.03
CA ILE A 81 2.19 0.56 4.46
C ILE A 81 1.46 -0.78 4.30
N TYR A 82 2.11 -1.78 3.72
CA TYR A 82 1.50 -3.10 3.55
C TYR A 82 1.02 -3.69 4.88
N ASP A 83 1.87 -3.71 5.91
CA ASP A 83 1.55 -4.27 7.21
C ASP A 83 0.39 -3.50 7.88
N ASP A 84 0.39 -2.17 7.82
CA ASP A 84 -0.67 -1.35 8.40
C ASP A 84 -2.02 -1.54 7.69
N LEU A 85 -2.02 -1.62 6.35
CA LEU A 85 -3.24 -1.88 5.58
C LEU A 85 -3.75 -3.30 5.84
N MET A 86 -2.86 -4.31 5.83
CA MET A 86 -3.24 -5.70 6.08
C MET A 86 -3.85 -5.87 7.47
N ASN A 87 -3.21 -5.30 8.50
CA ASN A 87 -3.68 -5.39 9.88
C ASN A 87 -4.99 -4.62 10.12
N THR A 88 -5.16 -3.45 9.49
CA THR A 88 -6.36 -2.63 9.67
C THR A 88 -7.58 -3.25 9.01
N TYR A 89 -7.41 -3.73 7.78
CA TYR A 89 -8.52 -4.08 6.92
C TYR A 89 -8.78 -5.59 6.82
N SER A 90 -7.77 -6.43 7.07
CA SER A 90 -7.84 -7.90 6.94
C SER A 90 -8.59 -8.35 5.66
N PRO A 91 -8.21 -7.87 4.47
CA PRO A 91 -8.89 -8.20 3.23
C PRO A 91 -8.67 -9.65 2.82
N LYS A 92 -9.45 -10.13 1.85
CA LYS A 92 -9.18 -11.40 1.17
C LYS A 92 -7.86 -11.36 0.41
N ARG A 93 -7.56 -10.21 -0.22
CA ARG A 93 -6.28 -9.93 -0.85
C ARG A 93 -5.98 -8.44 -0.86
N ILE A 94 -4.72 -8.09 -0.68
CA ILE A 94 -4.19 -6.77 -0.98
C ILE A 94 -2.90 -6.90 -1.79
N ARG A 95 -2.82 -6.16 -2.88
CA ARG A 95 -1.60 -5.98 -3.66
C ARG A 95 -1.23 -4.50 -3.64
N LEU A 96 -0.04 -4.20 -3.14
CA LEU A 96 0.51 -2.86 -3.07
C LEU A 96 1.67 -2.73 -4.04
N VAL A 97 1.54 -1.84 -5.02
CA VAL A 97 2.60 -1.46 -5.95
C VAL A 97 2.97 0.00 -5.68
N MET A 98 4.21 0.26 -5.28
CA MET A 98 4.73 1.61 -5.11
C MET A 98 5.73 1.94 -6.22
N ASN A 99 5.43 3.01 -6.96
CA ASN A 99 6.33 3.58 -7.97
C ASN A 99 7.04 4.80 -7.36
N PHE A 100 8.36 4.80 -7.36
CA PHE A 100 9.18 5.88 -6.81
C PHE A 100 9.73 6.75 -7.92
N ASN A 101 9.70 8.08 -7.72
CA ASN A 101 10.22 9.02 -8.70
C ASN A 101 11.73 8.86 -8.91
N VAL A 102 12.21 9.33 -10.06
CA VAL A 102 13.61 9.18 -10.49
C VAL A 102 14.56 9.88 -9.52
N ARG A 103 15.60 9.18 -9.08
CA ARG A 103 16.74 9.70 -8.32
C ARG A 103 18.05 9.23 -8.95
N GLY A 104 18.97 10.15 -9.23
CA GLY A 104 20.24 9.82 -9.88
C GLY A 104 20.10 9.14 -11.24
N GLY A 105 19.00 9.39 -11.97
CA GLY A 105 18.68 8.73 -13.24
C GLY A 105 18.04 7.34 -13.10
N ILE A 106 17.77 6.87 -11.88
CA ILE A 106 17.21 5.54 -11.60
C ILE A 106 15.82 5.70 -10.97
N THR A 107 14.86 4.88 -11.42
CA THR A 107 13.54 4.72 -10.77
C THR A 107 13.42 3.30 -10.22
N SER A 108 12.53 3.11 -9.26
CA SER A 108 12.24 1.80 -8.70
C SER A 108 10.74 1.62 -8.55
N GLN A 109 10.29 0.40 -8.81
CA GLN A 109 8.96 -0.06 -8.50
C GLN A 109 9.09 -1.23 -7.53
N LEU A 110 8.40 -1.15 -6.40
CA LEU A 110 8.34 -2.20 -5.40
C LEU A 110 6.91 -2.74 -5.35
N THR A 111 6.76 -4.06 -5.24
CA THR A 111 5.45 -4.71 -5.17
C THR A 111 5.43 -5.68 -4.00
N ILE A 112 4.33 -5.69 -3.26
CA ILE A 112 3.98 -6.73 -2.29
C ILE A 112 2.57 -7.22 -2.61
N ASP A 113 2.39 -8.53 -2.65
CA ASP A 113 1.07 -9.16 -2.77
C ASP A 113 0.85 -10.11 -1.59
N SER A 114 -0.31 -10.01 -0.95
CA SER A 114 -0.70 -10.92 0.13
C SER A 114 -0.97 -12.33 -0.36
N ASP A 115 -1.27 -12.52 -1.64
CA ASP A 115 -1.59 -13.84 -2.20
C ASP A 115 -0.37 -14.64 -2.66
N TRP A 116 0.82 -14.02 -2.72
CA TRP A 116 2.04 -14.75 -3.02
C TRP A 116 2.31 -15.86 -2.00
N LYS A 117 2.59 -17.07 -2.50
CA LYS A 117 2.88 -18.27 -1.70
C LYS A 117 4.05 -18.05 -0.74
N VAL A 118 5.06 -17.31 -1.17
CA VAL A 118 6.24 -16.97 -0.36
C VAL A 118 5.91 -16.06 0.83
N ARG A 119 4.72 -15.44 0.86
CA ARG A 119 4.19 -14.65 1.98
C ARG A 119 3.04 -15.36 2.72
N GLY A 120 2.82 -16.65 2.45
CA GLY A 120 1.74 -17.43 3.07
C GLY A 120 0.38 -17.33 2.37
N GLY A 121 0.33 -16.65 1.22
CA GLY A 121 -0.83 -16.68 0.33
C GLY A 121 -0.97 -18.02 -0.38
N LYS A 122 -2.02 -18.14 -1.20
CA LYS A 122 -2.41 -19.42 -1.81
C LYS A 122 -2.28 -19.42 -3.33
N GLU A 123 -1.83 -18.31 -3.92
CA GLU A 123 -1.89 -18.08 -5.37
C GLU A 123 -3.32 -18.28 -5.90
N GLU A 124 -4.32 -17.85 -5.10
CA GLU A 124 -5.74 -17.94 -5.47
C GLU A 124 -6.11 -16.95 -6.59
N PHE A 125 -5.37 -15.85 -6.71
CA PHE A 125 -5.68 -14.76 -7.62
C PHE A 125 -4.64 -14.64 -8.74
N ASN A 126 -4.99 -15.16 -9.92
CA ASN A 126 -4.16 -15.10 -11.12
C ASN A 126 -4.40 -13.82 -11.94
N ASP A 127 -4.18 -12.64 -11.35
CA ASP A 127 -4.14 -11.38 -12.11
C ASP A 127 -2.89 -11.28 -13.02
N TRP A 128 -2.00 -12.28 -12.97
CA TRP A 128 -0.83 -12.45 -13.82
C TRP A 128 -1.15 -13.23 -15.11
N SER A 129 -2.11 -12.75 -15.89
CA SER A 129 -2.05 -12.93 -17.34
C SER A 129 -1.76 -11.55 -17.92
N LYS A 130 -0.50 -11.26 -18.24
CA LYS A 130 -0.20 -10.16 -19.18
C LYS A 130 -1.06 -10.41 -20.42
N PRO A 131 -2.00 -9.52 -20.81
CA PRO A 131 -2.28 -9.37 -22.22
C PRO A 131 -0.99 -8.83 -22.84
N GLU A 132 -0.59 -9.41 -23.96
CA GLU A 132 0.54 -8.96 -24.78
C GLU A 132 0.51 -7.45 -25.07
#